data_AF-A0A9P5JZJ9-F1
#
_entry.id   AF-A0A9P5JZJ9-F1
#
_cell.length_a   1.000
_cell.length_b   1.000
_cell.length_c   1.000
_cell.angle_alpha   90.00
_cell.angle_beta   90.00
_cell.angle_gamma   90.00
#
_symmetry.space_group_name_H-M   'P 1'
#
loop_
_entity.id
_entity.type
_entity.pdbx_description
1 polymer ?
#
loop_
_entity_poly.entity_id
_entity_poly.type
_entity_poly.pdbx_seq_one_letter_code
_entity_poly.pdbx_strand_id
1 'polypeptide(L)'
;MASPFFKDLLSLPQPPDGEIVDGLSVVQLPESLELLTCLISILYPIHTAKPKSYHKVLELLGACQKYDMASVQSSIRAKVKLGEFPAPMGIEAFSAYAIASGKGLIPEMENAARQTLDYPVTFEILGEGL
;
A
#
# COMPACT_ATOMS: atom_id res chain seq x y z
N MET A 1 -16.04 11.34 1.22
CA MET A 1 -15.98 9.91 1.57
C MET A 1 -14.58 9.43 1.29
N ALA A 2 -13.99 8.62 2.16
CA ALA A 2 -12.59 8.23 2.01
C ALA A 2 -12.33 7.28 0.84
N SER A 3 -13.35 6.51 0.41
CA SER A 3 -13.32 5.59 -0.72
C SER A 3 -14.67 5.56 -1.44
N PRO A 4 -14.74 5.97 -2.71
CA PRO A 4 -15.90 5.75 -3.57
C PRO A 4 -16.14 4.25 -3.83
N PHE A 5 -15.08 3.45 -3.97
CA PHE A 5 -15.21 2.00 -4.14
C PHE A 5 -16.06 1.35 -3.03
N PHE A 6 -15.77 1.64 -1.76
CA PHE A 6 -16.54 1.08 -0.64
C PHE A 6 -17.96 1.64 -0.57
N LYS A 7 -18.19 2.89 -1.02
CA LYS A 7 -19.55 3.43 -1.13
C LYS A 7 -20.38 2.56 -2.07
N ASP A 8 -19.84 2.27 -3.24
CA ASP A 8 -20.55 1.52 -4.27
C ASP A 8 -20.71 0.06 -3.85
N LEU A 9 -19.64 -0.58 -3.36
CA LEU A 9 -19.65 -1.96 -2.86
C LEU A 9 -20.73 -2.18 -1.80
N LEU A 10 -20.84 -1.27 -0.82
CA LEU A 10 -21.81 -1.38 0.28
C LEU A 10 -23.24 -1.00 -0.14
N SER A 11 -23.40 -0.35 -1.29
CA SER A 11 -24.72 -0.04 -1.86
C SER A 11 -25.31 -1.21 -2.66
N LEU A 12 -24.50 -2.22 -2.98
CA LEU A 12 -24.94 -3.41 -3.71
C LEU A 12 -25.69 -4.40 -2.79
N PRO A 13 -26.68 -5.14 -3.34
CA PRO A 13 -27.28 -6.26 -2.63
C PRO A 13 -26.23 -7.29 -2.22
N GLN A 14 -26.27 -7.72 -0.97
CA GLN A 14 -25.35 -8.74 -0.45
C GLN A 14 -25.78 -10.14 -0.93
N PRO A 15 -24.82 -11.05 -1.20
CA PRO A 15 -25.15 -12.41 -1.61
C PRO A 15 -25.97 -13.13 -0.51
N PRO A 16 -26.98 -13.92 -0.89
CA PRO A 16 -27.91 -14.54 0.07
C PRO A 16 -27.22 -15.55 1.01
N ASP A 17 -26.14 -16.17 0.55
CA ASP A 17 -25.36 -17.16 1.32
C ASP A 17 -24.14 -16.54 2.02
N GLY A 18 -24.11 -15.21 2.17
CA GLY A 18 -23.04 -14.48 2.84
C GLY A 18 -22.99 -14.74 4.34
N GLU A 19 -21.79 -14.64 4.92
CA GLU A 19 -21.62 -14.68 6.37
C GLU A 19 -22.28 -13.44 7.01
N ILE A 20 -23.06 -13.68 8.07
CA ILE A 20 -23.72 -12.63 8.85
C ILE A 20 -23.23 -12.74 10.29
N VAL A 21 -22.71 -11.63 10.82
CA VAL A 21 -22.27 -11.50 12.22
C VAL A 21 -23.00 -10.31 12.83
N ASP A 22 -23.64 -10.52 13.98
CA ASP A 22 -24.43 -9.50 14.69
C ASP A 22 -25.50 -8.80 13.82
N GLY A 23 -26.07 -9.53 12.84
CA GLY A 23 -27.06 -9.00 11.91
C GLY A 23 -26.49 -8.14 10.79
N LEU A 24 -25.16 -8.03 10.66
CA LEU A 24 -24.46 -7.31 9.59
C LEU A 24 -23.79 -8.31 8.64
N SER A 25 -23.84 -8.01 7.34
CA SER A 25 -23.16 -8.81 6.32
C SER A 25 -21.65 -8.57 6.37
N VAL A 26 -20.89 -9.66 6.35
CA VAL A 26 -19.42 -9.64 6.38
C VAL A 26 -18.87 -9.53 4.97
N VAL A 27 -18.05 -8.50 4.73
CA VAL A 27 -17.32 -8.31 3.46
C VAL A 27 -15.92 -8.89 3.59
N GLN A 28 -15.63 -9.92 2.80
CA GLN A 28 -14.30 -10.54 2.74
C GLN A 28 -13.37 -9.72 1.84
N LEU A 29 -12.21 -9.33 2.38
CA LEU A 29 -11.18 -8.59 1.65
C LEU A 29 -9.93 -9.45 1.47
N PRO A 30 -9.27 -9.43 0.31
CA PRO A 30 -8.12 -10.30 0.03
C PRO A 30 -6.80 -9.82 0.66
N GLU A 31 -6.76 -8.61 1.22
CA GLU A 31 -5.58 -8.06 1.87
C GLU A 31 -5.36 -8.68 3.26
N SER A 32 -4.09 -8.71 3.69
CA SER A 32 -3.75 -9.22 5.02
C SER A 32 -4.29 -8.32 6.14
N LEU A 33 -4.50 -8.93 7.32
CA LEU A 33 -4.91 -8.21 8.53
C LEU A 33 -3.98 -7.04 8.85
N GLU A 34 -2.66 -7.22 8.71
CA GLU A 34 -1.67 -6.18 8.99
C GLU A 34 -1.85 -4.97 8.06
N LEU A 35 -2.06 -5.23 6.76
CA LEU A 35 -2.24 -4.17 5.78
C LEU A 35 -3.56 -3.43 6.00
N LEU A 36 -4.64 -4.17 6.22
CA LEU A 36 -5.95 -3.59 6.47
C LEU A 36 -5.97 -2.76 7.77
N THR A 37 -5.30 -3.25 8.82
CA THR A 37 -5.13 -2.50 10.07
C THR A 37 -4.39 -1.19 9.82
N CYS A 38 -3.28 -1.21 9.09
CA CYS A 38 -2.55 0.02 8.73
C CYS A 38 -3.42 0.98 7.91
N LEU A 39 -4.17 0.49 6.94
CA LEU A 39 -5.05 1.31 6.10
C LEU A 39 -6.17 1.98 6.93
N ILE A 40 -6.86 1.21 7.78
CA ILE A 40 -7.91 1.71 8.67
C ILE A 40 -7.33 2.71 9.68
N SER A 41 -6.14 2.44 10.23
CA SER A 41 -5.43 3.37 11.10
C SER A 41 -5.11 4.72 10.44
N ILE A 42 -4.88 4.75 9.14
CA ILE A 42 -4.66 6.00 8.40
C ILE A 42 -5.99 6.74 8.19
N LEU A 43 -7.09 6.02 7.96
CA LEU A 43 -8.43 6.57 7.75
C LEU A 43 -9.05 7.11 9.04
N TYR A 44 -8.86 6.38 10.14
CA TYR A 44 -9.37 6.67 11.47
C TYR A 44 -8.18 6.66 12.42
N PRO A 45 -7.49 7.80 12.61
CA PRO A 45 -6.23 7.89 13.35
C PRO A 45 -6.44 7.79 14.86
N ILE A 46 -6.99 6.67 15.32
CA ILE A 46 -7.24 6.33 16.72
C ILE A 46 -6.07 5.49 17.26
N HIS A 47 -5.55 4.57 16.45
CA HIS A 47 -4.38 3.75 16.76
C HIS A 47 -3.43 3.75 15.57
N THR A 48 -2.20 4.24 15.72
CA THR A 48 -1.24 4.34 14.61
C THR A 48 -0.48 3.04 14.39
N ALA A 49 -1.08 2.10 13.67
CA ALA A 49 -0.31 1.06 13.00
C ALA A 49 0.49 1.72 11.86
N LYS A 50 1.82 1.52 11.85
CA LYS A 50 2.72 2.08 10.84
C LYS A 50 3.33 0.95 10.00
N PRO A 51 3.52 1.15 8.68
CA PRO A 51 4.26 0.21 7.86
C PRO A 51 5.72 0.11 8.34
N LYS A 52 6.22 -1.11 8.50
CA LYS A 52 7.56 -1.39 9.01
C LYS A 52 8.66 -1.38 7.95
N SER A 53 8.29 -1.47 6.67
CA SER A 53 9.23 -1.49 5.54
C SER A 53 8.66 -0.71 4.36
N TYR A 54 9.53 -0.32 3.42
CA TYR A 54 9.08 0.38 2.22
C TYR A 54 8.23 -0.53 1.32
N HIS A 55 8.48 -1.84 1.30
CA HIS A 55 7.60 -2.80 0.63
C HIS A 55 6.15 -2.70 1.15
N LYS A 56 5.95 -2.62 2.47
CA LYS A 56 4.61 -2.43 3.06
C LYS A 56 3.98 -1.09 2.67
N VAL A 57 4.78 -0.04 2.49
CA VAL A 57 4.30 1.24 1.94
C VAL A 57 3.78 1.07 0.51
N LEU A 58 4.50 0.34 -0.34
CA LEU A 58 4.05 0.05 -1.72
C LEU A 58 2.78 -0.82 -1.74
N GLU A 59 2.66 -1.81 -0.86
CA GLU A 59 1.43 -2.59 -0.73
C GLU A 59 0.24 -1.71 -0.31
N LEU A 60 0.44 -0.81 0.66
CA LEU A 60 -0.59 0.14 1.10
C LEU A 60 -1.03 1.09 -0.02
N LEU A 61 -0.08 1.63 -0.78
CA LEU A 61 -0.39 2.48 -1.93
C LEU A 61 -1.17 1.73 -3.00
N GLY A 62 -0.80 0.47 -3.28
CA GLY A 62 -1.55 -0.40 -4.18
C GLY A 62 -2.98 -0.67 -3.71
N ALA A 63 -3.18 -0.94 -2.42
CA ALA A 63 -4.51 -1.11 -1.85
C ALA A 63 -5.33 0.19 -1.92
N CYS A 64 -4.72 1.34 -1.65
CA CYS A 64 -5.37 2.64 -1.80
C CYS A 64 -5.77 2.92 -3.27
N GLN A 65 -4.98 2.47 -4.24
CA GLN A 65 -5.34 2.57 -5.66
C GLN A 65 -6.52 1.65 -6.00
N LYS A 66 -6.49 0.40 -5.53
CA LYS A 66 -7.59 -0.56 -5.71
C LYS A 66 -8.91 -0.04 -5.11
N TYR A 67 -8.85 0.63 -3.96
CA TYR A 67 -10.01 1.16 -3.25
C TYR A 67 -10.34 2.61 -3.55
N ASP A 68 -9.75 3.19 -4.60
CA ASP A 68 -10.00 4.57 -5.04
C ASP A 68 -9.85 5.62 -3.92
N MET A 69 -8.76 5.51 -3.15
CA MET A 69 -8.46 6.34 -1.99
C MET A 69 -7.33 7.35 -2.29
N ALA A 70 -7.51 8.20 -3.31
CA ALA A 70 -6.47 9.13 -3.77
C ALA A 70 -5.94 10.10 -2.67
N SER A 71 -6.82 10.56 -1.78
CA SER A 71 -6.44 11.41 -0.64
C SER A 71 -5.55 10.67 0.37
N VAL A 72 -5.82 9.38 0.59
CA VAL A 72 -5.03 8.51 1.47
C VAL A 72 -3.67 8.24 0.85
N GLN A 73 -3.58 7.97 -0.46
CA GLN A 73 -2.30 7.85 -1.16
C GLN A 73 -1.44 9.11 -0.96
N SER A 74 -2.06 10.29 -1.07
CA SER A 74 -1.38 11.56 -0.88
C SER A 74 -0.87 11.72 0.56
N SER A 75 -1.65 11.31 1.56
CA SER A 75 -1.22 11.28 2.97
C SER A 75 -0.06 10.32 3.21
N ILE A 76 -0.10 9.11 2.64
CA ILE A 76 0.99 8.12 2.75
C ILE A 76 2.27 8.68 2.13
N ARG A 77 2.20 9.24 0.91
CA ARG A 77 3.34 9.87 0.24
C ARG A 77 3.93 11.03 1.06
N ALA A 78 3.08 11.85 1.68
CA ALA A 78 3.52 12.92 2.55
C ALA A 78 4.27 12.38 3.79
N LYS A 79 3.76 11.30 4.41
CA LYS A 79 4.42 10.66 5.57
C LYS A 79 5.77 10.04 5.21
N VAL A 80 5.93 9.48 4.01
CA VAL A 80 7.24 9.03 3.50
C VAL A 80 8.19 10.23 3.37
N LYS A 81 7.75 11.32 2.75
CA LYS A 81 8.57 12.54 2.57
C LYS A 81 8.98 13.19 3.90
N LEU A 82 8.11 13.12 4.91
CA LEU A 82 8.38 13.63 6.26
C LEU A 82 9.23 12.66 7.12
N GLY A 83 9.57 11.48 6.60
CA GLY A 83 10.35 10.48 7.34
C GLY A 83 9.54 9.74 8.42
N GLU A 84 8.22 9.90 8.45
CA GLU A 84 7.35 9.17 9.38
C GLU A 84 7.16 7.71 8.97
N PHE A 85 7.16 7.45 7.66
CA PHE A 85 7.11 6.12 7.05
C PHE A 85 8.43 5.80 6.35
N PRO A 86 8.79 4.51 6.22
CA PRO A 86 10.00 4.10 5.50
C PRO A 86 10.04 4.64 4.07
N ALA A 87 11.23 4.98 3.60
CA ALA A 87 11.55 5.36 2.23
C ALA A 87 12.50 4.31 1.63
N PRO A 88 12.56 4.15 0.29
CA PRO A 88 13.52 3.24 -0.31
C PRO A 88 14.95 3.76 -0.06
N MET A 89 15.86 2.85 0.27
CA MET A 89 17.28 3.18 0.48
C MET A 89 18.19 2.19 -0.23
N GLY A 90 19.19 2.70 -0.96
CA GLY A 90 20.26 1.89 -1.54
C GLY A 90 19.76 0.77 -2.45
N ILE A 91 20.18 -0.45 -2.13
CA ILE A 91 19.87 -1.67 -2.90
C ILE A 91 18.36 -1.96 -3.02
N GLU A 92 17.55 -1.47 -2.07
CA GLU A 92 16.10 -1.64 -2.10
C GLU A 92 15.43 -0.87 -3.24
N ALA A 93 16.12 0.09 -3.87
CA ALA A 93 15.59 0.85 -5.00
C ALA A 93 15.20 -0.05 -6.18
N PHE A 94 15.97 -1.11 -6.45
CA PHE A 94 15.67 -2.01 -7.56
C PHE A 94 14.42 -2.87 -7.29
N SER A 95 14.30 -3.45 -6.10
CA SER A 95 13.13 -4.22 -5.71
C SER A 95 11.89 -3.32 -5.61
N ALA A 96 12.05 -2.11 -5.07
CA ALA A 96 11.01 -1.08 -5.06
C ALA A 96 10.51 -0.74 -6.46
N TYR A 97 11.41 -0.56 -7.42
CA TYR A 97 11.06 -0.32 -8.83
C TYR A 97 10.22 -1.48 -9.39
N ALA A 98 10.68 -2.72 -9.22
CA ALA A 98 9.99 -3.91 -9.71
C ALA A 98 8.58 -4.04 -9.12
N ILE A 99 8.44 -3.84 -7.81
CA ILE A 99 7.14 -3.92 -7.10
C ILE A 99 6.22 -2.78 -7.53
N ALA A 100 6.73 -1.54 -7.60
CA ALA A 100 5.94 -0.38 -7.99
C ALA A 100 5.46 -0.48 -9.45
N SER A 101 6.33 -0.94 -10.36
CA SER A 101 6.00 -1.21 -11.75
C SER A 101 4.87 -2.25 -11.87
N GLY A 102 4.99 -3.38 -11.17
CA GLY A 102 3.97 -4.44 -11.17
C GLY A 102 2.61 -4.01 -10.60
N LYS A 103 2.58 -2.94 -9.78
CA LYS A 103 1.35 -2.37 -9.19
C LYS A 103 0.85 -1.12 -9.92
N GLY A 104 1.55 -0.64 -10.96
CA GLY A 104 1.22 0.60 -11.66
C GLY A 104 1.38 1.86 -10.80
N LEU A 105 2.21 1.83 -9.75
CA LEU A 105 2.50 2.95 -8.87
C LEU A 105 3.53 3.89 -9.51
N ILE A 106 3.09 4.66 -10.51
CA ILE A 106 3.99 5.46 -11.37
C ILE A 106 4.92 6.39 -10.60
N PRO A 107 4.46 7.19 -9.61
CA PRO A 107 5.36 8.09 -8.88
C PRO A 107 6.46 7.35 -8.12
N GLU A 108 6.12 6.22 -7.50
CA GLU A 108 7.04 5.37 -6.75
C GLU A 108 8.02 4.66 -7.68
N MET A 109 7.53 4.16 -8.83
CA MET A 109 8.34 3.54 -9.87
C MET A 109 9.38 4.51 -10.44
N GLU A 110 8.97 5.72 -10.83
CA GLU A 110 9.89 6.73 -11.36
C GLU A 110 10.93 7.16 -10.31
N ASN A 111 10.51 7.33 -9.06
CA ASN A 111 11.42 7.70 -7.98
C ASN A 111 12.45 6.59 -7.73
N ALA A 112 12.00 5.34 -7.61
CA ALA A 112 12.87 4.19 -7.43
C ALA A 112 13.85 4.02 -8.60
N ALA A 113 13.38 4.18 -9.84
CA ALA A 113 14.25 4.11 -11.03
C ALA A 113 15.39 5.13 -10.97
N ARG A 114 15.10 6.38 -10.58
CA ARG A 114 16.16 7.40 -10.40
C ARG A 114 17.17 6.98 -9.35
N GLN A 115 16.71 6.46 -8.21
CA GLN A 115 17.62 6.02 -7.15
C GLN A 115 18.50 4.85 -7.58
N THR A 116 18.06 3.97 -8.47
CA THR A 116 18.93 2.90 -8.98
C THR A 116 20.14 3.41 -9.75
N LEU A 117 20.12 4.64 -10.27
CA LEU A 117 21.26 5.25 -10.96
C LEU A 117 22.37 5.68 -9.99
N ASP A 118 22.03 5.93 -8.73
CA ASP A 118 22.97 6.39 -7.71
C ASP A 118 23.75 5.22 -7.08
N TYR A 119 23.36 3.97 -7.36
CA TYR A 119 23.97 2.77 -6.78
C TYR A 119 24.44 1.80 -7.87
N PRO A 120 25.65 1.21 -7.74
CA PRO A 120 26.11 0.19 -8.67
C PRO A 120 25.25 -1.07 -8.54
N VAL A 121 24.49 -1.40 -9.59
CA VAL A 121 23.63 -2.58 -9.66
C VAL A 121 24.41 -3.73 -10.31
N THR A 122 25.35 -4.34 -9.57
CA THR A 122 26.08 -5.53 -10.04
C THR A 122 25.38 -6.82 -9.63
N PHE A 123 25.55 -7.90 -10.39
CA PHE A 123 24.95 -9.21 -10.09
C PHE A 123 25.38 -9.77 -8.72
N GLU A 124 26.60 -9.46 -8.29
CA GLU A 124 27.14 -9.86 -6.98
C GLU A 124 26.36 -9.20 -5.83
N ILE A 125 26.01 -7.93 -5.98
CA ILE A 125 25.27 -7.15 -4.97
C ILE A 125 23.80 -7.60 -4.92
N LEU A 126 23.19 -7.86 -6.09
CA LEU A 126 21.79 -8.32 -6.16
C LEU A 126 21.58 -9.74 -5.61
N GLY A 127 22.58 -10.61 -5.70
CA GLY A 127 22.49 -12.00 -5.25
C GLY A 127 22.48 -12.19 -3.73
N GLU A 128 22.99 -11.22 -2.96
CA GLU A 128 23.03 -11.31 -1.49
C GLU A 128 21.72 -10.89 -0.79
N GLY A 129 20.81 -10.23 -1.51
CA GLY A 129 19.57 -9.65 -0.95
C GLY A 129 18.27 -10.34 -1.35
N LEU A 130 18.35 -11.50 -2.01
CA LEU A 130 17.20 -12.29 -2.51
C LEU A 130 16.89 -13.51 -1.62
#